data_AF-A0A9P0CFF7-F1
#
_entry.id   AF-A0A9P0CFF7-F1
#
_cell.length_a   1.000
_cell.length_b   1.000
_cell.length_c   1.000
_cell.angle_alpha   90.00
_cell.angle_beta   90.00
_cell.angle_gamma   90.00
#
_symmetry.space_group_name_H-M   'P 1'
#
loop_
_entity.id
_entity.type
_entity.pdbx_description
1 polymer ?
#
loop_
_entity_poly.entity_id
_entity_poly.type
_entity_poly.pdbx_seq_one_letter_code
_entity_poly.pdbx_strand_id
1 'polypeptide(L)'
;MANIDQDVLRLNNEGLFNVWLSQNNPIPKPVAAANFVLRNYDEIVSECYIKHKSREATIINNNLLTARSAPAGRPKLPFSDKSLKSQKRDELKLSKENEHVTSLIAKDPIKYTPQEALSLLLNNRFTKQQYIAILLSSKNKNCDIYPSYQQVLEAKSECRPNKIEITENLAKVPRTTNWIFILQEDVISRITIDKHQVSATLVASYGFDGSS
;
A
#
# COMPACT_ATOMS: atom_id res chain seq x y z
N MET A 1 23.87 -32.68 -8.45
CA MET A 1 24.83 -31.56 -8.46
C MET A 1 24.28 -30.50 -9.40
N ALA A 2 23.56 -29.51 -8.86
CA ALA A 2 22.96 -28.45 -9.66
C ALA A 2 24.01 -27.36 -9.89
N ASN A 3 24.24 -27.03 -11.16
CA ASN A 3 25.10 -25.94 -11.59
C ASN A 3 24.32 -24.63 -11.46
N ILE A 4 24.88 -23.66 -10.75
CA ILE A 4 24.32 -22.32 -10.61
C ILE A 4 24.88 -21.52 -11.79
N ASP A 5 24.08 -21.32 -12.84
CA ASP A 5 24.43 -20.40 -13.90
C ASP A 5 24.28 -18.97 -13.37
N GLN A 6 25.42 -18.28 -13.25
CA GLN A 6 25.48 -16.85 -13.01
C GLN A 6 25.11 -16.12 -14.30
N ASP A 7 24.07 -15.29 -14.25
CA ASP A 7 23.74 -14.36 -15.33
C ASP A 7 24.83 -13.29 -15.46
N VAL A 8 25.69 -13.44 -16.46
CA VAL A 8 26.76 -12.49 -16.78
C VAL A 8 26.24 -11.45 -17.77
N LEU A 9 26.02 -10.21 -17.28
CA LEU A 9 25.88 -9.03 -18.14
C LEU A 9 27.24 -8.75 -18.81
N ARG A 10 27.40 -9.10 -20.09
CA ARG A 10 28.56 -8.67 -20.88
C ARG A 10 28.29 -7.30 -21.50
N LEU A 11 29.16 -6.35 -21.17
CA LEU A 11 29.27 -5.05 -21.84
C LEU A 11 29.94 -5.26 -23.20
N ASN A 12 29.31 -4.82 -24.29
CA ASN A 12 30.01 -4.56 -25.55
C ASN A 12 30.38 -3.07 -25.61
N ASN A 13 31.53 -2.77 -26.22
CA ASN A 13 32.19 -1.46 -26.28
C ASN A 13 31.40 -0.34 -27.01
N GLU A 14 30.12 -0.54 -27.30
CA GLU A 14 29.27 0.42 -28.03
C GLU A 14 28.03 0.89 -27.26
N GLY A 15 27.91 0.56 -25.96
CA GLY A 15 26.88 1.15 -25.10
C GLY A 15 25.43 0.71 -25.41
N LEU A 16 25.23 -0.41 -26.11
CA LEU A 16 23.92 -1.01 -26.36
C LEU A 16 23.70 -2.23 -25.44
N PHE A 17 22.56 -2.28 -24.76
CA PHE A 17 22.15 -3.39 -23.87
C PHE A 17 21.00 -4.19 -24.50
N ASN A 18 21.11 -5.53 -24.46
CA ASN A 18 20.03 -6.46 -24.80
C ASN A 18 19.56 -7.15 -23.50
N VAL A 19 18.25 -7.22 -23.26
CA VAL A 19 17.64 -7.92 -22.11
C VAL A 19 16.70 -9.00 -22.64
N TRP A 20 16.85 -10.23 -22.15
CA TRP A 20 15.95 -11.35 -22.44
C TRP A 20 15.08 -11.62 -21.21
N LEU A 21 13.75 -11.62 -21.35
CA LEU A 21 12.83 -12.09 -20.32
C LEU A 21 11.94 -13.21 -20.88
N SER A 22 11.91 -14.32 -20.13
CA SER A 22 11.21 -15.57 -20.46
C SER A 22 9.69 -15.41 -20.36
N GLN A 23 8.98 -15.93 -21.36
CA GLN A 23 7.52 -15.85 -21.54
C GLN A 23 6.79 -16.85 -20.64
N ASN A 24 5.58 -16.48 -20.16
CA ASN A 24 4.33 -17.26 -20.30
C ASN A 24 3.24 -16.72 -19.36
N ASN A 25 2.33 -15.88 -19.86
CA ASN A 25 0.90 -15.84 -19.48
C ASN A 25 0.10 -14.89 -20.42
N PRO A 26 -1.13 -15.25 -20.84
CA PRO A 26 -1.92 -14.44 -21.76
C PRO A 26 -2.61 -13.23 -21.07
N ILE A 27 -2.68 -12.12 -21.80
CA ILE A 27 -3.13 -10.78 -21.38
C ILE A 27 -4.68 -10.67 -21.44
N PRO A 28 -5.36 -10.10 -20.42
CA PRO A 28 -6.78 -9.72 -20.51
C PRO A 28 -6.97 -8.35 -21.20
N LYS A 29 -8.08 -8.21 -21.94
CA LYS A 29 -8.41 -7.04 -22.79
C LYS A 29 -8.61 -5.74 -21.99
N PRO A 30 -8.29 -4.56 -22.57
CA PRO A 30 -8.41 -3.26 -21.90
C PRO A 30 -9.87 -2.81 -21.78
N VAL A 31 -10.23 -2.31 -20.59
CA VAL A 31 -11.51 -1.61 -20.33
C VAL A 31 -11.28 -0.10 -20.45
N ALA A 32 -12.26 0.57 -21.07
CA ALA A 32 -12.21 1.98 -21.48
C ALA A 32 -11.80 2.97 -20.39
N ALA A 33 -11.05 4.01 -20.80
CA ALA A 33 -10.57 5.09 -19.96
C ALA A 33 -11.73 5.92 -19.38
N ALA A 34 -11.86 5.91 -18.06
CA ALA A 34 -12.71 6.84 -17.33
C ALA A 34 -11.92 8.11 -17.00
N ASN A 35 -12.41 9.26 -17.47
CA ASN A 35 -11.89 10.57 -17.12
C ASN A 35 -12.07 10.83 -15.62
N PHE A 36 -10.98 10.82 -14.87
CA PHE A 36 -10.98 11.13 -13.43
C PHE A 36 -10.71 12.63 -13.24
N VAL A 37 -11.75 13.37 -12.86
CA VAL A 37 -11.63 14.77 -12.43
C VAL A 37 -11.05 14.78 -11.02
N LEU A 38 -9.82 15.27 -10.87
CA LEU A 38 -9.20 15.49 -9.56
C LEU A 38 -9.93 16.63 -8.85
N ARG A 39 -10.73 16.30 -7.82
CA ARG A 39 -11.31 17.31 -6.92
C ARG A 39 -10.28 17.73 -5.88
N ASN A 40 -10.32 19.00 -5.49
CA ASN A 40 -9.44 19.57 -4.47
C ASN A 40 -9.63 18.86 -3.11
N TYR A 41 -8.50 18.53 -2.48
CA TYR A 41 -8.45 17.74 -1.25
C TYR A 41 -9.18 18.42 -0.08
N ASP A 42 -9.09 19.75 0.01
CA ASP A 42 -9.73 20.53 1.09
C ASP A 42 -11.27 20.50 1.02
N GLU A 43 -11.82 20.39 -0.19
CA GLU A 43 -13.27 20.31 -0.41
C GLU A 43 -13.81 18.95 0.07
N ILE A 44 -13.06 17.87 -0.17
CA ILE A 44 -13.40 16.50 0.25
C ILE A 44 -13.40 16.37 1.77
N VAL A 45 -12.41 16.96 2.45
CA VAL A 45 -12.29 16.89 3.91
C VAL A 45 -13.41 17.66 4.59
N SER A 46 -13.76 18.85 4.07
CA SER A 46 -14.86 19.65 4.62
C SER A 46 -16.23 18.99 4.43
N GLU A 47 -16.50 18.40 3.26
CA GLU A 47 -17.73 17.65 3.01
C GLU A 47 -17.85 16.42 3.92
N CYS A 48 -16.75 15.69 4.15
CA CYS A 48 -16.74 14.53 5.04
C CYS A 48 -17.06 14.92 6.48
N TYR A 49 -16.50 16.03 6.97
CA TYR A 49 -16.75 16.52 8.33
C TYR A 49 -18.21 16.97 8.52
N ILE A 50 -18.77 17.71 7.55
CA ILE A 50 -20.17 18.16 7.57
C ILE A 50 -21.14 16.96 7.47
N LYS A 51 -20.84 15.95 6.64
CA LYS A 51 -21.62 14.71 6.55
C LYS A 51 -21.59 13.90 7.85
N HIS A 52 -20.45 13.87 8.56
CA HIS A 52 -20.34 13.16 9.84
C HIS A 52 -21.19 13.82 10.93
N LYS A 53 -21.06 15.14 11.09
CA LYS A 53 -21.82 15.91 12.10
C LYS A 53 -23.33 15.89 11.84
N SER A 54 -23.73 15.90 10.57
CA SER A 54 -25.14 15.77 10.16
C SER A 54 -25.69 14.37 10.45
N ARG A 55 -24.88 13.32 10.24
CA ARG A 55 -25.25 11.93 10.59
C ARG A 55 -25.41 11.75 12.10
N GLU A 56 -24.52 12.31 12.90
CA GLU A 56 -24.64 12.28 14.37
C GLU A 56 -25.93 12.96 14.85
N ALA A 57 -26.25 14.14 14.33
CA ALA A 57 -27.51 14.83 14.64
C ALA A 57 -28.75 14.02 14.21
N THR A 58 -28.67 13.31 13.07
CA THR A 58 -29.76 12.46 12.57
C THR A 58 -29.95 11.20 13.43
N ILE A 59 -28.85 10.58 13.89
CA ILE A 59 -28.89 9.41 14.78
C ILE A 59 -29.49 9.79 16.14
N ILE A 60 -29.10 10.95 16.67
CA ILE A 60 -29.64 11.45 17.95
C ILE A 60 -31.13 11.77 17.84
N ASN A 61 -31.58 12.43 16.77
CA ASN A 61 -33.01 12.70 16.55
C ASN A 61 -33.84 11.43 16.31
N ASN A 62 -33.31 10.44 15.60
CA ASN A 62 -34.01 9.17 15.40
C ASN A 62 -34.11 8.36 16.70
N ASN A 63 -33.12 8.42 17.58
CA ASN A 63 -33.17 7.75 18.90
C ASN A 63 -34.14 8.43 19.88
N LEU A 64 -34.32 9.76 19.77
CA LEU A 64 -35.32 10.51 20.54
C LEU A 64 -36.75 10.30 20.01
N LEU A 65 -36.92 10.04 18.71
CA LEU A 65 -38.22 9.78 18.08
C LEU A 65 -38.71 8.33 18.21
N THR A 66 -37.81 7.35 18.39
CA THR A 66 -38.17 5.94 18.63
C THR A 66 -38.64 5.63 20.05
N ALA A 67 -38.58 6.61 20.97
CA ALA A 67 -39.20 6.54 22.29
C ALA A 67 -40.71 6.84 22.30
N ARG A 68 -41.35 6.94 21.12
CA ARG A 68 -42.81 6.88 21.01
C ARG A 68 -43.23 5.42 21.02
N SER A 69 -43.97 5.03 22.06
CA SER A 69 -44.55 3.70 22.26
C SER A 69 -45.04 3.11 20.93
N ALA A 70 -44.32 2.10 20.43
CA ALA A 70 -44.79 1.32 19.29
C ALA A 70 -46.21 0.83 19.60
N PRO A 71 -47.16 0.90 18.64
CA PRO A 71 -48.47 0.31 18.84
C PRO A 71 -48.26 -1.15 19.25
N ALA A 72 -48.98 -1.60 20.27
CA ALA A 72 -48.84 -2.95 20.85
C ALA A 72 -49.09 -3.99 19.75
N GLY A 73 -48.00 -4.38 19.08
CA GLY A 73 -48.02 -5.42 18.07
C GLY A 73 -48.37 -6.74 18.70
N ARG A 74 -48.88 -7.66 17.88
CA ARG A 74 -49.15 -9.04 18.29
C ARG A 74 -47.94 -9.59 19.07
N PRO A 75 -48.15 -10.18 20.27
CA PRO A 75 -47.05 -10.71 21.06
C PRO A 75 -46.23 -11.69 20.22
N LYS A 76 -44.91 -11.50 20.20
CA LYS A 76 -44.00 -12.40 19.48
C LYS A 76 -44.06 -13.76 20.14
N LEU A 77 -44.44 -14.79 19.38
CA LEU A 77 -44.37 -16.16 19.84
C LEU A 77 -42.92 -16.52 20.17
N PRO A 78 -42.67 -17.25 21.28
CA PRO A 78 -41.35 -17.78 21.57
C PRO A 78 -40.91 -18.74 20.45
N PHE A 79 -39.61 -18.88 20.26
CA PHE A 79 -39.06 -19.63 19.11
C PHE A 79 -39.60 -21.07 19.02
N SER A 80 -39.80 -21.72 20.17
CA SER A 80 -40.38 -23.07 20.31
C SER A 80 -41.77 -23.21 19.69
N ASP A 81 -42.56 -22.14 19.74
CA ASP A 81 -43.99 -22.16 19.38
C ASP A 81 -44.23 -21.65 17.95
N LYS A 82 -43.15 -21.30 17.24
CA LYS A 82 -43.20 -20.90 15.84
C LYS A 82 -43.32 -22.14 14.94
N SER A 83 -43.91 -21.96 13.76
CA SER A 83 -43.88 -23.03 12.75
C SER A 83 -42.45 -23.31 12.29
N LEU A 84 -42.17 -24.56 11.91
CA LEU A 84 -40.87 -25.00 11.39
C LEU A 84 -40.33 -24.10 10.26
N LYS A 85 -41.22 -23.58 9.40
CA LYS A 85 -40.86 -22.68 8.29
C LYS A 85 -40.43 -21.29 8.77
N SER A 86 -40.92 -20.84 9.93
CA SER A 86 -40.50 -19.57 10.53
C SER A 86 -39.21 -19.74 11.33
N GLN A 87 -39.04 -20.87 12.02
CA GLN A 87 -37.80 -21.21 12.72
C GLN A 87 -36.61 -21.23 11.76
N LYS A 88 -36.71 -21.97 10.65
CA LYS A 88 -35.67 -21.99 9.59
C LYS A 88 -35.35 -20.61 9.02
N ARG A 89 -36.33 -19.69 8.93
CA ARG A 89 -36.08 -18.33 8.44
C ARG A 89 -35.32 -17.50 9.47
N ASP A 90 -35.63 -17.65 10.74
CA ASP A 90 -34.93 -16.94 11.81
C ASP A 90 -33.49 -17.50 11.99
N GLU A 91 -33.30 -18.81 11.87
CA GLU A 91 -31.98 -19.46 11.83
C GLU A 91 -31.13 -18.98 10.64
N LEU A 92 -31.72 -18.88 9.44
CA LEU A 92 -31.02 -18.39 8.25
C LEU A 92 -30.66 -16.89 8.34
N LYS A 93 -31.47 -16.10 9.06
CA LYS A 93 -31.14 -14.70 9.35
C LYS A 93 -29.97 -14.62 10.33
N LEU A 94 -30.01 -15.43 11.38
CA LEU A 94 -28.94 -15.51 12.37
C LEU A 94 -27.62 -15.99 11.73
N SER A 95 -27.67 -16.97 10.80
CA SER A 95 -26.49 -17.43 10.08
C SER A 95 -25.89 -16.34 9.19
N LYS A 96 -26.72 -15.56 8.49
CA LYS A 96 -26.28 -14.43 7.65
C LYS A 96 -25.75 -13.25 8.48
N GLU A 97 -26.34 -12.97 9.63
CA GLU A 97 -25.83 -11.97 10.58
C GLU A 97 -24.48 -12.41 11.16
N ASN A 98 -24.32 -13.69 11.49
CA ASN A 98 -23.05 -14.24 11.99
C ASN A 98 -21.93 -14.21 10.92
N GLU A 99 -22.23 -14.43 9.64
CA GLU A 99 -21.29 -14.25 8.53
C GLU A 99 -20.82 -12.79 8.39
N HIS A 100 -21.74 -11.83 8.55
CA HIS A 100 -21.38 -10.41 8.49
C HIS A 100 -20.54 -9.97 9.71
N VAL A 101 -20.88 -10.46 10.90
CA VAL A 101 -20.12 -10.19 12.13
C VAL A 101 -18.73 -10.83 12.07
N THR A 102 -18.58 -12.05 11.53
CA THR A 102 -17.25 -12.66 11.33
C THR A 102 -16.38 -11.90 10.33
N SER A 103 -16.97 -11.24 9.32
CA SER A 103 -16.20 -10.37 8.41
C SER A 103 -15.70 -9.07 9.06
N LEU A 104 -16.28 -8.68 10.20
CA LEU A 104 -15.93 -7.49 10.98
C LEU A 104 -15.03 -7.81 12.19
N ILE A 105 -14.88 -9.10 12.53
CA ILE A 105 -13.97 -9.57 13.58
C ILE A 105 -12.54 -9.55 13.04
N ALA A 106 -11.85 -8.44 13.34
CA ALA A 106 -10.40 -8.26 13.36
C ALA A 106 -9.61 -8.83 12.18
N LYS A 107 -9.51 -8.07 11.09
CA LYS A 107 -8.38 -8.23 10.17
C LYS A 107 -7.09 -7.91 10.93
N ASP A 108 -6.15 -8.85 10.92
CA ASP A 108 -4.82 -8.61 11.45
C ASP A 108 -4.20 -7.35 10.81
N PRO A 109 -3.45 -6.55 11.58
CA PRO A 109 -2.85 -5.34 11.04
C PRO A 109 -1.85 -5.69 9.94
N ILE A 110 -1.95 -4.98 8.81
CA ILE A 110 -1.03 -5.15 7.68
C ILE A 110 0.36 -4.69 8.12
N LYS A 111 1.35 -5.57 7.96
CA LYS A 111 2.74 -5.28 8.29
C LYS A 111 3.38 -4.41 7.20
N TYR A 112 4.24 -3.50 7.62
CA TYR A 112 5.08 -2.72 6.72
C TYR A 112 6.18 -3.60 6.12
N THR A 113 6.43 -3.42 4.83
CA THR A 113 7.65 -3.91 4.19
C THR A 113 8.86 -3.08 4.63
N PRO A 114 10.10 -3.61 4.52
CA PRO A 114 11.31 -2.85 4.83
C PRO A 114 11.44 -1.53 4.05
N GLN A 115 11.02 -1.52 2.78
CA GLN A 115 11.05 -0.36 1.90
C GLN A 115 10.01 0.71 2.32
N GLU A 116 8.79 0.30 2.67
CA GLU A 116 7.78 1.22 3.20
C GLU A 116 8.18 1.81 4.55
N ALA A 117 8.79 0.99 5.42
CA ALA A 117 9.31 1.45 6.70
C ALA A 117 10.49 2.44 6.52
N LEU A 118 11.36 2.21 5.53
CA LEU A 118 12.41 3.16 5.16
C LEU A 118 11.83 4.49 4.66
N SER A 119 10.81 4.43 3.80
CA SER A 119 10.08 5.62 3.33
C SER A 119 9.48 6.40 4.50
N LEU A 120 8.83 5.72 5.43
CA LEU A 120 8.27 6.32 6.65
C LEU A 120 9.35 6.99 7.51
N LEU A 121 10.52 6.36 7.67
CA LEU A 121 11.64 6.92 8.42
C LEU A 121 12.17 8.21 7.76
N LEU A 122 12.31 8.23 6.44
CA LEU A 122 12.82 9.38 5.69
C LEU A 122 11.81 10.54 5.66
N ASN A 123 10.55 10.26 5.36
CA ASN A 123 9.50 11.27 5.25
C ASN A 123 9.27 12.02 6.57
N ASN A 124 9.40 11.32 7.69
CA ASN A 124 9.22 11.89 9.02
C ASN A 124 10.54 12.32 9.69
N ARG A 125 11.68 12.17 8.99
CA ARG A 125 13.03 12.47 9.53
C ARG A 125 13.30 11.79 10.87
N PHE A 126 12.83 10.57 11.05
CA PHE A 126 13.03 9.85 12.30
C PHE A 126 14.49 9.43 12.48
N THR A 127 14.97 9.63 13.70
CA THR A 127 16.23 9.04 14.16
C THR A 127 16.06 7.52 14.36
N LYS A 128 17.17 6.78 14.35
CA LYS A 128 17.19 5.35 14.67
C LYS A 128 16.50 5.05 16.01
N GLN A 129 16.77 5.86 17.03
CA GLN A 129 16.20 5.67 18.37
C GLN A 129 14.68 5.87 18.38
N GLN A 130 14.17 6.90 17.70
CA GLN A 130 12.73 7.13 17.57
C GLN A 130 12.03 5.97 16.85
N TYR A 131 12.62 5.47 15.76
CA TYR A 131 12.08 4.31 15.05
C TYR A 131 12.02 3.07 15.95
N ILE A 132 13.09 2.78 16.70
CA ILE A 132 13.13 1.65 17.64
C ILE A 132 12.10 1.83 18.76
N ALA A 133 11.89 3.05 19.26
CA ALA A 133 10.87 3.32 20.27
C ALA A 133 9.45 3.03 19.75
N ILE A 134 9.15 3.41 18.51
CA ILE A 134 7.87 3.11 17.85
C ILE A 134 7.70 1.59 17.67
N LEU A 135 8.74 0.90 17.18
CA LEU A 135 8.75 -0.55 17.03
C LEU A 135 8.45 -1.26 18.36
N LEU A 136 9.15 -0.89 19.44
CA LEU A 136 8.95 -1.47 20.77
C LEU A 136 7.57 -1.14 21.34
N SER A 137 7.12 0.11 21.20
CA SER A 137 5.78 0.51 21.65
C SER A 137 4.68 -0.28 20.94
N SER A 138 4.88 -0.62 19.67
CA SER A 138 3.93 -1.43 18.90
C SER A 138 3.93 -2.89 19.37
N LYS A 139 5.13 -3.47 19.56
CA LYS A 139 5.29 -4.85 20.08
C LYS A 139 4.71 -5.02 21.48
N ASN A 140 4.89 -4.04 22.36
CA ASN A 140 4.32 -4.05 23.72
C ASN A 140 2.78 -4.06 23.72
N LYS A 141 2.15 -3.62 22.63
CA LYS A 141 0.70 -3.65 22.43
C LYS A 141 0.24 -4.88 21.62
N ASN A 142 1.09 -5.89 21.48
CA ASN A 142 0.87 -7.08 20.65
C ASN A 142 0.62 -6.76 19.16
N CYS A 143 1.15 -5.63 18.68
CA CYS A 143 1.07 -5.23 17.27
C CYS A 143 2.46 -5.30 16.64
N ASP A 144 2.79 -6.39 15.96
CA ASP A 144 4.07 -6.56 15.25
C ASP A 144 3.96 -6.07 13.80
N ILE A 145 3.79 -4.75 13.63
CA ILE A 145 3.53 -4.14 12.31
C ILE A 145 4.79 -3.61 11.62
N TYR A 146 5.83 -3.26 12.37
CA TYR A 146 7.03 -2.64 11.81
C TYR A 146 8.16 -3.69 11.68
N PRO A 147 8.91 -3.69 10.57
CA PRO A 147 10.07 -4.55 10.42
C PRO A 147 11.18 -4.15 11.39
N SER A 148 12.16 -5.04 11.57
CA SER A 148 13.33 -4.71 12.38
C SER A 148 14.17 -3.62 11.72
N TYR A 149 14.88 -2.83 12.52
CA TYR A 149 15.78 -1.80 11.98
C TYR A 149 16.89 -2.39 11.09
N GLN A 150 17.28 -3.65 11.30
CA GLN A 150 18.28 -4.32 10.47
C GLN A 150 17.76 -4.53 9.04
N GLN A 151 16.51 -4.98 8.88
CA GLN A 151 15.88 -5.10 7.56
C GLN A 151 15.73 -3.74 6.87
N VAL A 152 15.42 -2.68 7.62
CA VAL A 152 15.41 -1.31 7.09
C VAL A 152 16.79 -0.85 6.65
N LEU A 153 17.85 -1.28 7.36
CA LEU A 153 19.23 -0.99 7.02
C LEU A 153 19.67 -1.72 5.75
N GLU A 154 19.25 -2.96 5.58
CA GLU A 154 19.44 -3.75 4.35
C GLU A 154 18.75 -3.04 3.17
N ALA A 155 17.47 -2.68 3.30
CA ALA A 155 16.76 -1.90 2.28
C ALA A 155 17.46 -0.56 1.97
N LYS A 156 17.99 0.13 3.00
CA LYS A 156 18.77 1.36 2.82
C LYS A 156 20.07 1.12 2.05
N SER A 157 20.68 -0.05 2.20
CA SER A 157 21.90 -0.42 1.49
C SER A 157 21.64 -0.76 0.02
N GLU A 158 20.51 -1.40 -0.29
CA GLU A 158 20.05 -1.66 -1.66
C GLU A 158 19.85 -0.36 -2.44
N CYS A 159 19.37 0.68 -1.76
CA CYS A 159 19.21 2.03 -2.31
C CYS A 159 20.50 2.86 -2.32
N ARG A 160 21.70 2.29 -2.11
CA ARG A 160 22.98 3.02 -2.19
C ARG A 160 23.75 2.64 -3.45
N PRO A 161 24.39 3.62 -4.13
CA PRO A 161 25.13 3.33 -5.34
C PRO A 161 26.43 2.61 -4.95
N ASN A 162 26.85 1.69 -5.80
CA ASN A 162 28.12 1.00 -5.60
C ASN A 162 29.29 1.97 -5.86
N LYS A 163 30.43 1.73 -5.20
CA LYS A 163 31.71 2.45 -5.41
C LYS A 163 31.64 3.96 -5.11
N ILE A 164 31.16 4.33 -3.92
CA ILE A 164 31.25 5.71 -3.42
C ILE A 164 32.68 5.98 -2.95
N GLU A 165 33.28 7.07 -3.43
CA GLU A 165 34.57 7.56 -2.95
C GLU A 165 34.31 8.69 -1.95
N ILE A 166 34.73 8.50 -0.69
CA ILE A 166 34.57 9.49 0.37
C ILE A 166 35.95 9.83 0.92
N THR A 167 36.27 11.11 0.93
CA THR A 167 37.46 11.71 1.55
C THR A 167 37.00 12.77 2.55
N GLU A 168 37.92 13.29 3.37
CA GLU A 168 37.59 14.31 4.38
C GLU A 168 36.94 15.57 3.78
N ASN A 169 37.33 15.93 2.56
CA ASN A 169 36.92 17.18 1.91
C ASN A 169 35.96 16.98 0.72
N LEU A 170 35.74 15.73 0.29
CA LEU A 170 35.00 15.45 -0.94
C LEU A 170 34.30 14.09 -0.88
N ALA A 171 33.05 14.05 -1.33
CA ALA A 171 32.31 12.84 -1.61
C ALA A 171 31.96 12.78 -3.10
N LYS A 172 32.34 11.68 -3.78
CA LYS A 172 32.07 11.44 -5.19
C LYS A 172 31.25 10.18 -5.34
N VAL A 173 30.14 10.32 -6.06
CA VAL A 173 29.22 9.22 -6.36
C VAL A 173 29.24 8.96 -7.87
N PRO A 174 29.54 7.74 -8.33
CA PRO A 174 29.44 7.40 -9.74
C PRO A 174 27.98 7.42 -10.18
N ARG A 175 27.72 7.93 -11.38
CA ARG A 175 26.38 8.01 -11.93
C ARG A 175 25.92 6.62 -12.39
N THR A 176 25.19 5.90 -11.55
CA THR A 176 24.63 4.59 -11.89
C THR A 176 23.29 4.71 -12.60
N THR A 177 23.17 4.10 -13.78
CA THR A 177 21.92 4.10 -14.57
C THR A 177 20.81 3.24 -13.96
N ASN A 178 21.14 2.21 -13.16
CA ASN A 178 20.16 1.28 -12.58
C ASN A 178 19.04 1.99 -11.80
N TRP A 179 19.35 3.07 -11.08
CA TRP A 179 18.34 3.79 -10.31
C TRP A 179 17.33 4.51 -11.16
N ILE A 180 17.76 4.99 -12.32
CA ILE A 180 16.89 5.66 -13.27
C ILE A 180 15.85 4.66 -13.79
N PHE A 181 16.27 3.41 -14.06
CA PHE A 181 15.36 2.34 -14.41
C PHE A 181 14.37 2.01 -13.30
N ILE A 182 14.82 1.90 -12.05
CA ILE A 182 13.94 1.62 -10.90
C ILE A 182 12.92 2.75 -10.70
N LEU A 183 13.36 4.01 -10.73
CA LEU A 183 12.48 5.17 -10.53
C LEU A 183 11.47 5.36 -11.68
N GLN A 184 11.82 4.91 -12.87
CA GLN A 184 10.97 5.02 -14.06
C GLN A 184 10.30 3.69 -14.42
N GLU A 185 10.30 2.70 -13.53
CA GLU A 185 9.73 1.38 -13.80
C GLU A 185 8.28 1.49 -14.27
N ASP A 186 7.48 2.37 -13.67
CA ASP A 186 6.10 2.63 -14.08
C ASP A 186 5.96 3.17 -15.51
N VAL A 187 6.93 3.96 -15.97
CA VAL A 187 6.94 4.53 -17.33
C VAL A 187 7.44 3.49 -18.32
N ILE A 188 8.51 2.78 -17.96
CA ILE A 188 9.14 1.75 -18.79
C ILE A 188 8.17 0.57 -18.98
N SER A 189 7.52 0.12 -17.91
CA SER A 189 6.55 -0.98 -17.95
C SER A 189 5.41 -0.70 -18.91
N ARG A 190 4.90 0.55 -18.95
CA ARG A 190 3.84 0.98 -19.90
C ARG A 190 4.28 0.98 -21.35
N ILE A 191 5.55 1.28 -21.63
CA ILE A 191 6.09 1.34 -23.00
C ILE A 191 6.46 -0.07 -23.51
N THR A 192 6.85 -0.97 -22.60
CA THR A 192 7.44 -2.27 -22.93
C THR A 192 6.39 -3.38 -23.04
N ILE A 193 5.10 -3.09 -22.78
CA ILE A 193 3.98 -4.05 -22.86
C ILE A 193 3.96 -4.79 -24.22
N ASP A 194 4.33 -4.10 -25.30
CA ASP A 194 4.19 -4.62 -26.67
C ASP A 194 5.55 -4.93 -27.37
N LYS A 195 6.69 -4.71 -26.70
CA LYS A 195 8.02 -4.84 -27.33
C LYS A 195 9.00 -5.56 -26.41
N HIS A 196 9.64 -6.60 -26.93
CA HIS A 196 10.67 -7.37 -26.20
C HIS A 196 12.01 -6.62 -26.07
N GLN A 197 12.22 -5.59 -26.90
CA GLN A 197 13.42 -4.76 -26.83
C GLN A 197 13.07 -3.31 -27.14
N VAL A 198 13.54 -2.40 -26.27
CA VAL A 198 13.34 -0.96 -26.41
C VAL A 198 14.72 -0.30 -26.36
N SER A 199 15.09 0.38 -27.44
CA SER A 199 16.24 1.29 -27.43
C SER A 199 15.76 2.65 -26.94
N ALA A 200 16.39 3.18 -25.89
CA ALA A 200 16.03 4.44 -25.28
C ALA A 200 17.27 5.31 -25.10
N THR A 201 17.12 6.62 -25.34
CA THR A 201 18.16 7.62 -25.08
C THR A 201 17.80 8.37 -23.80
N LEU A 202 18.66 8.29 -22.78
CA LEU A 202 18.51 9.07 -21.57
C LEU A 202 18.99 10.50 -21.80
N VAL A 203 18.04 11.44 -21.84
CA VAL A 203 18.33 12.87 -21.83
C VAL A 203 18.22 13.37 -20.39
N ALA A 204 19.33 13.85 -19.83
CA ALA A 204 19.38 14.34 -18.45
C ALA A 204 20.08 15.70 -18.40
N SER A 205 19.52 16.63 -17.63
CA SER A 205 20.18 17.87 -17.23
C SER A 205 20.83 17.68 -15.85
N TYR A 206 21.93 18.39 -15.60
CA TYR A 206 22.58 18.43 -14.31
C TYR A 206 23.09 19.86 -14.03
N GLY A 207 23.27 20.18 -12.76
CA GLY A 207 23.77 21.47 -12.31
C GLY A 207 24.44 21.33 -10.95
N PHE A 208 25.22 22.34 -10.58
CA PHE A 208 25.87 22.45 -9.28
C PHE A 208 25.52 23.82 -8.70
N ASP A 209 25.24 23.86 -7.40
CA ASP A 209 24.91 25.09 -6.67
C ASP A 209 25.69 25.11 -5.35
N GLY A 210 26.06 26.31 -4.90
CA GLY A 210 26.86 26.54 -3.70
C GLY A 210 26.08 27.33 -2.67
N SER A 211 25.93 26.80 -1.46
CA SER A 211 25.40 27.52 -0.30
C SER A 211 26.52 28.02 0.60
N SER A 212 26.38 29.22 1.16
CA SER A 212 27.32 29.82 2.12
C SER A 212 27.02 29.41 3.55
#